data_AF-A0A640S7X0-F1
#
_entry.id   AF-A0A640S7X0-F1
#
_cell.length_a   1.000
_cell.length_b   1.000
_cell.length_c   1.000
_cell.angle_alpha   90.00
_cell.angle_beta   90.00
_cell.angle_gamma   90.00
#
_symmetry.space_group_name_H-M   'P 1'
#
loop_
_entity.id
_entity.type
_entity.pdbx_description
1 polymer ?
#
loop_
_entity_poly.entity_id
_entity_poly.type
_entity_poly.pdbx_seq_one_letter_code
_entity_poly.pdbx_strand_id
1 'polypeptide(L)'
;MDTQTHPHTFTALAACFSADLATFIAEGTPQAPSPADFIDLIDRVRNVLGSASLGSLQEAEEELDAATTYLTDALNRAEDDQATLLAHARTHLRNALEAIN
;
A
#
# COMPACT_ATOMS: atom_id res chain seq x y z
N MET A 1 -26.58 -1.65 15.59
CA MET A 1 -25.26 -2.17 15.99
C MET A 1 -24.30 -1.75 14.92
N ASP A 2 -23.74 -0.58 15.12
CA ASP A 2 -22.78 0.06 14.24
C ASP A 2 -21.52 -0.81 14.20
N THR A 3 -21.31 -1.50 13.08
CA THR A 3 -20.04 -2.15 12.76
C THR A 3 -19.02 -1.04 12.54
N GLN A 4 -18.45 -0.54 13.64
CA GLN A 4 -17.25 0.27 13.60
C GLN A 4 -16.12 -0.64 13.12
N THR A 5 -15.94 -0.68 11.80
CA THR A 5 -14.87 -1.39 11.12
C THR A 5 -13.56 -0.87 11.70
N HIS A 6 -12.84 -1.70 12.47
CA HIS A 6 -11.53 -1.33 12.99
C HIS A 6 -10.62 -0.95 11.79
N PRO A 7 -10.21 0.32 11.66
CA PRO A 7 -9.37 0.78 10.55
C PRO A 7 -7.90 0.30 10.67
N HIS A 8 -7.63 -0.60 11.62
CA HIS A 8 -6.32 -1.13 11.97
C HIS A 8 -6.05 -2.52 11.37
N THR A 9 -6.93 -3.01 10.50
CA THR A 9 -6.73 -4.31 9.83
C THR A 9 -6.11 -4.12 8.46
N PHE A 10 -5.35 -5.12 8.00
CA PHE A 10 -4.72 -5.12 6.69
C PHE A 10 -5.76 -4.82 5.58
N THR A 11 -6.94 -5.43 5.65
CA THR A 11 -8.02 -5.23 4.68
C THR A 11 -8.51 -3.78 4.62
N ALA A 12 -8.62 -3.10 5.75
CA ALA A 12 -9.02 -1.69 5.78
C ALA A 12 -7.97 -0.80 5.10
N LEU A 13 -6.69 -1.06 5.38
CA LEU A 13 -5.58 -0.38 4.73
C LEU A 13 -5.58 -0.64 3.22
N ALA A 14 -5.67 -1.91 2.80
CA ALA A 14 -5.72 -2.27 1.39
C ALA A 14 -6.88 -1.58 0.66
N ALA A 15 -8.09 -1.60 1.23
CA ALA A 15 -9.26 -0.94 0.66
C ALA A 15 -9.09 0.59 0.54
N CYS A 16 -8.38 1.23 1.48
CA CYS A 16 -8.13 2.67 1.43
C CYS A 16 -7.22 3.10 0.29
N PHE A 17 -6.21 2.29 -0.07
CA PHE A 17 -5.16 2.71 -1.02
C PHE A 17 -5.26 2.04 -2.38
N SER A 18 -5.97 0.91 -2.50
CA SER A 18 -6.02 0.15 -3.77
C SER A 18 -6.63 0.95 -4.91
N ALA A 19 -7.61 1.82 -4.64
CA ALA A 19 -8.26 2.61 -5.69
C ALA A 19 -7.30 3.62 -6.32
N ASP A 20 -6.58 4.38 -5.51
CA ASP A 20 -5.60 5.36 -5.97
C ASP A 20 -4.43 4.68 -6.69
N LEU A 21 -3.89 3.59 -6.12
CA LEU A 21 -2.81 2.82 -6.72
C LEU A 21 -3.23 2.17 -8.05
N ALA A 22 -4.41 1.56 -8.12
CA ALA A 22 -4.91 0.97 -9.35
C ALA A 22 -5.18 2.03 -10.43
N THR A 23 -5.67 3.22 -10.03
CA THR A 23 -5.87 4.35 -10.94
C THR A 23 -4.55 4.77 -11.59
N PHE A 24 -3.45 4.78 -10.82
CA PHE A 24 -2.13 5.17 -11.33
C PHE A 24 -1.66 4.26 -12.48
N ILE A 25 -1.88 2.95 -12.38
CA ILE A 25 -1.53 1.98 -13.43
C ILE A 25 -2.68 1.67 -14.40
N ALA A 26 -3.76 2.44 -14.34
CA ALA A 26 -4.99 2.25 -15.13
C ALA A 26 -5.58 0.83 -15.04
N GLU A 27 -5.39 0.14 -13.92
CA GLU A 27 -5.99 -1.16 -13.63
C GLU A 27 -7.35 -0.99 -12.92
N GLY A 28 -8.25 -1.96 -13.10
CA GLY A 28 -9.53 -1.99 -12.38
C GLY A 28 -9.32 -2.33 -10.90
N THR A 29 -9.86 -1.52 -9.99
CA THR A 29 -9.70 -1.74 -8.56
C THR A 29 -10.42 -3.02 -8.09
N PRO A 30 -9.74 -3.96 -7.42
CA PRO A 30 -10.39 -5.06 -6.73
C PRO A 30 -11.23 -4.51 -5.55
N GLN A 31 -12.48 -4.93 -5.43
CA GLN A 31 -13.41 -4.42 -4.39
C GLN A 31 -13.00 -4.84 -2.96
N ALA A 32 -12.16 -5.87 -2.81
CA ALA A 32 -11.59 -6.33 -1.55
C ALA A 32 -10.31 -7.14 -1.85
N PRO A 33 -9.15 -6.49 -2.04
CA PRO A 33 -7.93 -7.22 -2.33
C PRO A 33 -7.51 -8.04 -1.11
N SER A 34 -7.08 -9.27 -1.34
CA SER A 34 -6.37 -10.03 -0.31
C SER A 34 -5.04 -9.32 0.01
N PRO A 35 -4.40 -9.60 1.16
CA PRO A 35 -3.13 -8.98 1.47
C PRO A 35 -2.04 -9.20 0.41
N ALA A 36 -2.04 -10.39 -0.20
CA ALA A 36 -1.13 -10.71 -1.30
C ALA A 36 -1.45 -9.90 -2.56
N ASP A 37 -2.73 -9.77 -2.94
CA ASP A 37 -3.13 -8.97 -4.09
C ASP A 37 -2.76 -7.49 -3.92
N PHE A 38 -2.87 -6.98 -2.69
CA PHE A 38 -2.51 -5.60 -2.39
C PHE A 38 -1.00 -5.36 -2.47
N ILE A 39 -0.19 -6.29 -1.96
CA ILE A 39 1.26 -6.23 -2.10
C ILE A 39 1.68 -6.33 -3.58
N ASP A 40 1.05 -7.22 -4.35
CA ASP A 40 1.29 -7.35 -5.80
C ASP A 40 0.93 -6.05 -6.54
N LEU A 41 -0.18 -5.41 -6.19
CA LEU A 41 -0.56 -4.10 -6.74
C LEU A 41 0.51 -3.03 -6.47
N ILE A 42 1.05 -2.95 -5.26
CA ILE A 42 2.12 -2.00 -4.91
C ILE A 42 3.38 -2.28 -5.73
N ASP A 43 3.77 -3.55 -5.87
CA ASP A 43 4.94 -3.95 -6.67
C ASP A 43 4.79 -3.54 -8.14
N ARG A 44 3.61 -3.71 -8.72
CA ARG A 44 3.31 -3.27 -10.09
C ARG A 44 3.43 -1.77 -10.25
N VAL A 45 2.86 -1.00 -9.31
CA VAL A 45 2.98 0.47 -9.32
C VAL A 45 4.45 0.87 -9.25
N ARG A 46 5.23 0.27 -8.34
CA ARG A 46 6.68 0.50 -8.21
C ARG A 46 7.41 0.21 -9.52
N ASN A 47 7.11 -0.91 -10.18
CA ASN A 47 7.72 -1.26 -11.46
C ASN A 47 7.38 -0.24 -12.57
N VAL A 48 6.16 0.30 -12.60
CA VAL A 48 5.76 1.36 -13.53
C VAL A 48 6.53 2.65 -13.23
N LEU A 49 6.67 3.05 -11.97
CA LEU A 49 7.45 4.22 -11.55
C LEU A 49 8.92 4.10 -11.97
N GLY A 50 9.56 2.97 -11.66
CA GLY A 50 10.96 2.71 -12.03
C GLY A 50 11.16 2.69 -13.55
N SER A 51 10.18 2.18 -14.31
CA SER A 51 10.23 2.17 -15.78
C SER A 51 10.07 3.58 -16.38
N ALA A 52 9.35 4.48 -15.71
CA ALA A 52 9.13 5.84 -16.21
C ALA A 52 10.41 6.70 -16.24
N SER A 53 11.49 6.30 -15.55
CA SER A 53 12.80 7.00 -15.51
C SER A 53 12.70 8.50 -15.21
N LEU A 54 11.65 8.91 -14.49
CA LEU A 54 11.45 10.28 -14.04
C LEU A 54 12.09 10.39 -12.66
N GLY A 55 13.22 11.06 -12.54
CA GLY A 55 13.90 11.26 -11.25
C GLY A 55 13.03 11.94 -10.19
N SER A 56 11.90 12.57 -10.58
CA SER A 56 10.90 13.11 -9.66
C SER A 56 10.02 12.04 -8.99
N LEU A 57 10.00 10.80 -9.49
CA LEU A 57 9.18 9.70 -8.98
C LEU A 57 10.00 8.67 -8.15
N GLN A 58 11.29 8.91 -7.98
CA GLN A 58 12.17 8.03 -7.21
C GLN A 58 11.75 7.97 -5.73
N GLU A 59 11.37 9.10 -5.14
CA GLU A 59 10.87 9.16 -3.76
C GLU A 59 9.62 8.28 -3.59
N ALA A 60 8.69 8.35 -4.56
CA ALA A 60 7.51 7.49 -4.53
C ALA A 60 7.86 6.00 -4.61
N GLU A 61 8.85 5.63 -5.44
CA GLU A 61 9.34 4.25 -5.55
C GLU A 61 9.90 3.74 -4.21
N GLU A 62 10.73 4.54 -3.54
CA GLU A 62 11.32 4.23 -2.23
C GLU A 62 10.25 4.08 -1.15
N GLU A 63 9.25 4.97 -1.13
CA GLU A 63 8.14 4.90 -0.19
C GLU A 63 7.27 3.65 -0.44
N LEU A 64 7.03 3.25 -1.69
CA LEU A 64 6.31 2.00 -2.00
C LEU A 64 7.11 0.74 -1.64
N ASP A 65 8.43 0.76 -1.80
CA ASP A 65 9.30 -0.34 -1.35
C ASP A 65 9.27 -0.50 0.18
N ALA A 66 9.38 0.62 0.91
CA ALA A 66 9.27 0.64 2.36
C ALA A 66 7.89 0.13 2.83
N ALA A 67 6.81 0.60 2.21
CA ALA A 67 5.46 0.13 2.50
C ALA A 67 5.33 -1.40 2.30
N THR A 68 5.87 -1.92 1.20
CA THR A 68 5.86 -3.36 0.89
C THR A 68 6.58 -4.18 1.95
N THR A 69 7.73 -3.69 2.42
CA THR A 69 8.50 -4.31 3.51
C THR A 69 7.65 -4.42 4.78
N TYR A 70 7.07 -3.31 5.23
CA TYR A 70 6.23 -3.31 6.44
C TYR A 70 4.97 -4.17 6.32
N LEU A 71 4.31 -4.18 5.15
CA LEU A 71 3.15 -5.04 4.89
C LEU A 71 3.53 -6.53 4.91
N THR A 72 4.68 -6.88 4.35
CA THR A 72 5.19 -8.26 4.34
C THR A 72 5.57 -8.71 5.74
N ASP A 73 6.24 -7.86 6.52
CA ASP A 73 6.51 -8.15 7.94
C ASP A 73 5.21 -8.29 8.74
N ALA A 74 4.21 -7.44 8.51
CA ALA A 74 2.92 -7.49 9.19
C ALA A 74 2.18 -8.83 8.99
N LEU A 75 2.40 -9.52 7.86
CA LEU A 75 1.81 -10.84 7.59
C LEU A 75 2.43 -11.97 8.42
N ASN A 76 3.65 -11.78 8.94
CA ASN A 76 4.42 -12.81 9.62
C ASN A 76 4.49 -12.61 11.15
N ARG A 77 3.82 -11.59 11.70
CA ARG A 77 3.94 -11.16 13.10
C ARG A 77 2.65 -11.35 13.89
N ALA A 78 2.77 -11.35 15.22
CA ALA A 78 1.63 -11.38 16.14
C ALA A 78 0.82 -10.06 16.08
N GLU A 79 -0.44 -10.09 16.51
CA GLU A 79 -1.40 -8.97 16.35
C GLU A 79 -0.93 -7.63 16.93
N ASP A 80 -0.18 -7.63 18.05
CA ASP A 80 0.30 -6.40 18.71
C ASP A 80 1.40 -5.70 17.88
N ASP A 81 2.33 -6.47 17.31
CA ASP A 81 3.35 -5.97 16.38
C ASP A 81 2.75 -5.60 15.02
N GLN A 82 1.73 -6.34 14.58
CA GLN A 82 1.06 -6.14 13.29
C GLN A 82 0.44 -4.75 13.18
N ALA A 83 -0.24 -4.26 14.23
CA ALA A 83 -0.85 -2.93 14.21
C ALA A 83 0.18 -1.80 14.00
N THR A 84 1.35 -1.93 14.63
CA THR A 84 2.45 -0.98 14.48
C THR A 84 3.00 -1.00 13.05
N LEU A 85 3.24 -2.20 12.51
CA LEU A 85 3.73 -2.37 11.14
C LEU A 85 2.75 -1.81 10.10
N LEU A 86 1.45 -2.03 10.28
CA LEU A 86 0.40 -1.46 9.42
C LEU A 86 0.34 0.07 9.50
N ALA A 87 0.62 0.67 10.66
CA ALA A 87 0.69 2.12 10.79
C ALA A 87 1.90 2.72 10.03
N HIS A 88 3.05 2.03 10.06
CA HIS A 88 4.21 2.40 9.26
C HIS A 88 3.93 2.26 7.76
N ALA A 89 3.39 1.12 7.33
CA ALA A 89 2.97 0.90 5.94
C ALA A 89 2.01 1.98 5.44
N ARG A 90 1.00 2.35 6.26
CA ARG A 90 0.06 3.42 5.93
C ARG A 90 0.73 4.77 5.70
N THR A 91 1.75 5.09 6.49
CA THR A 91 2.47 6.36 6.37
C THR A 91 3.22 6.40 5.04
N HIS A 92 3.98 5.35 4.73
CA HIS A 92 4.71 5.26 3.47
C HIS A 92 3.79 5.25 2.25
N LEU A 93 2.65 4.54 2.30
CA LEU A 93 1.66 4.58 1.21
C LEU A 93 1.09 5.97 0.96
N ARG A 94 0.87 6.75 2.03
CA ARG A 94 0.41 8.13 1.88
C ARG A 94 1.49 9.00 1.24
N ASN A 95 2.72 8.93 1.74
CA ASN A 95 3.85 9.69 1.22
C ASN A 95 4.09 9.36 -0.26
N ALA A 96 4.03 8.08 -0.65
CA ALA A 96 4.15 7.66 -2.04
C ALA A 96 3.09 8.31 -2.93
N LEU A 97 1.82 8.30 -2.51
CA LEU A 97 0.75 8.96 -3.26
C LEU A 97 0.92 10.47 -3.33
N GLU A 98 1.43 11.11 -2.27
CA GLU A 98 1.76 12.54 -2.27
C GLU A 98 2.90 12.87 -3.23
N ALA A 99 3.88 11.98 -3.40
CA ALA A 99 5.01 12.16 -4.33
C ALA A 99 4.65 11.85 -5.80
N ILE A 100 3.58 11.08 -6.04
CA ILE A 100 3.10 10.73 -7.39
C ILE A 100 2.18 11.81 -7.98
N ASN A 101 1.47 12.57 -7.13
CA ASN A 101 0.53 13.63 -7.51
C ASN A 101 1.22 14.96 -7.81
#